data_AF-A0A0F9RG91-F1
#
_entry.id   AF-A0A0F9RG91-F1
#
_cell.length_a   1.000
_cell.length_b   1.000
_cell.length_c   1.000
_cell.angle_alpha   90.00
_cell.angle_beta   90.00
_cell.angle_gamma   90.00
#
_symmetry.space_group_name_H-M   'P 1'
#
loop_
_entity.id
_entity.type
_entity.pdbx_description
1 polymer ?
#
loop_
_entity_poly.entity_id
_entity_poly.type
_entity_poly.pdbx_seq_one_letter_code
_entity_poly.pdbx_strand_id
1 'polypeptide(L)' 'MGKGSKRRPDQTTKEERALRERYAEGGMSFIQYERAYRKLVKQGLVKRNGRVIE' A
#
# COMPACT_ATOMS: atom_id res chain seq x y z
N MET A 1 17.53 22.53 14.18
CA MET A 1 16.72 21.32 13.91
C MET A 1 15.81 21.59 12.72
N GLY A 2 16.08 20.97 11.58
CA GLY A 2 15.38 21.24 10.32
C GLY A 2 13.89 20.89 10.42
N LYS A 3 13.05 21.78 9.89
CA LYS A 3 11.60 21.60 9.74
C LYS A 3 11.34 20.29 9.01
N GLY A 4 11.05 19.23 9.76
CA GLY A 4 10.67 17.95 9.21
C GLY A 4 9.48 18.19 8.30
N SER A 5 9.69 18.00 7.00
CA SER A 5 8.62 17.99 6.01
C SER A 5 7.50 17.15 6.62
N LYS A 6 6.34 17.77 6.92
CA LYS A 6 5.12 17.06 7.35
C LYS A 6 4.84 16.11 6.19
N ARG A 7 5.43 14.91 6.24
CA ARG A 7 5.22 13.85 5.25
C ARG A 7 3.71 13.74 5.17
N ARG A 8 3.15 14.03 3.98
CA ARG A 8 1.72 13.87 3.72
C ARG A 8 1.36 12.51 4.32
N PRO A 9 0.30 12.41 5.14
CA PRO A 9 -0.07 11.13 5.74
C PRO A 9 -0.03 10.08 4.63
N ASP A 10 0.83 9.09 4.81
CA ASP A 10 1.11 8.05 3.80
C ASP A 10 -0.24 7.60 3.27
N GLN A 11 -0.54 7.94 2.01
CA GLN A 11 -1.86 7.68 1.44
C GLN A 11 -2.10 6.19 1.35
N THR A 12 -1.03 5.40 1.29
CA THR A 12 -0.97 3.95 1.22
C THR A 12 -0.52 3.38 2.56
N THR A 13 -1.10 2.28 3.00
CA THR A 13 -0.67 1.63 4.24
C THR A 13 0.70 0.96 4.07
N LYS A 14 1.32 0.57 5.20
CA LYS A 14 2.58 -0.19 5.18
C LYS A 14 2.46 -1.48 4.36
N GLU A 15 1.30 -2.12 4.37
CA GLU A 15 1.05 -3.38 3.67
C GLU A 15 0.89 -3.19 2.17
N GLU A 16 0.17 -2.15 1.74
CA GLU A 16 0.09 -1.80 0.32
C GLU A 16 1.47 -1.45 -0.22
N ARG A 17 2.28 -0.70 0.56
CA ARG A 17 3.63 -0.33 0.16
C ARG A 17 4.55 -1.54 0.03
N ALA A 18 4.55 -2.43 1.03
CA ALA A 18 5.33 -3.67 0.98
C ALA A 18 4.91 -4.57 -0.19
N LEU A 19 3.62 -4.61 -0.53
CA LEU A 19 3.13 -5.35 -1.68
C LEU A 19 3.63 -4.75 -3.01
N ARG A 20 3.59 -3.42 -3.12
CA ARG A 20 4.13 -2.69 -4.29
C ARG A 20 5.63 -2.86 -4.44
N GLU A 21 6.39 -2.78 -3.35
CA GLU A 21 7.84 -3.01 -3.35
C GLU A 21 8.15 -4.41 -3.89
N ARG A 22 7.50 -5.46 -3.37
CA ARG A 22 7.69 -6.83 -3.88
C ARG A 22 7.33 -7.01 -5.36
N TYR A 23 6.32 -6.29 -5.85
CA TYR A 23 5.97 -6.31 -7.28
C TYR A 23 7.01 -5.57 -8.13
N ALA A 24 7.49 -4.42 -7.67
CA ALA A 24 8.51 -3.63 -8.35
C ALA A 24 9.88 -4.36 -8.40
N GLU A 25 10.21 -5.11 -7.35
CA GLU A 25 11.41 -5.96 -7.29
C GLU A 25 11.31 -7.22 -8.18
N GLY A 26 10.18 -7.42 -8.87
CA GLY A 26 9.98 -8.58 -9.74
C GLY A 26 9.72 -9.89 -8.99
N GLY A 27 9.50 -9.83 -7.68
CA GLY A 27 9.24 -11.00 -6.83
C GLY A 27 7.84 -11.61 -7.00
N MET A 28 6.97 -10.99 -7.83
CA MET A 28 5.66 -11.56 -8.17
C MET A 28 5.14 -11.08 -9.53
N SER A 29 4.27 -11.90 -10.14
CA SER A 29 3.51 -11.53 -11.33
C SER A 29 2.35 -10.57 -11.01
N PHE A 30 1.85 -9.88 -12.05
CA PHE A 30 0.69 -8.99 -11.92
C PHE A 30 -0.56 -9.69 -11.35
N ILE A 31 -0.81 -10.95 -11.74
CA ILE A 31 -1.96 -11.73 -11.23
C ILE A 31 -1.82 -12.01 -9.73
N GLN A 32 -0.60 -12.33 -9.27
CA GLN A 32 -0.32 -12.53 -7.84
C GLN A 32 -0.46 -11.23 -7.05
N TYR A 33 0.05 -10.13 -7.61
CA TYR A 33 -0.11 -8.79 -7.06
C TYR A 33 -1.59 -8.42 -6.90
N GLU A 34 -2.40 -8.62 -7.94
CA GLU A 34 -3.82 -8.29 -7.91
C GLU A 34 -4.58 -9.11 -6.86
N ARG A 35 -4.32 -10.42 -6.77
CA ARG A 35 -4.92 -11.28 -5.73
C ARG A 35 -4.55 -10.82 -4.32
N ALA A 36 -3.28 -10.51 -4.09
CA ALA A 36 -2.81 -10.04 -2.80
C ALA A 36 -3.39 -8.66 -2.45
N TYR A 37 -3.47 -7.76 -3.43
CA TYR A 37 -4.05 -6.43 -3.26
C TYR A 37 -5.54 -6.53 -2.91
N ARG A 38 -6.33 -7.33 -3.63
CA ARG A 38 -7.75 -7.57 -3.29
C ARG A 38 -7.93 -8.15 -1.89
N LYS A 39 -7.02 -9.01 -1.43
CA LYS A 39 -7.05 -9.55 -0.06
C LYS A 39 -6.82 -8.44 0.98
N LEU A 40 -5.85 -7.55 0.74
CA LEU A 40 -5.59 -6.40 1.62
C LEU A 40 -6.78 -5.42 1.63
N VAL A 41 -7.43 -5.19 0.48
CA VAL A 41 -8.66 -4.39 0.37
C VAL A 41 -9.77 -5.01 1.23
N LYS A 42 -10.04 -6.31 1.08
CA LYS A 42 -11.05 -7.02 1.88
C LYS A 42 -10.76 -7.01 3.39
N GLN A 43 -9.50 -6.95 3.79
CA GLN A 43 -9.10 -6.85 5.19
C GLN A 43 -9.14 -5.42 5.74
N GLY A 44 -9.45 -4.43 4.90
CA GLY A 44 -9.46 -3.02 5.24
C GLY A 44 -8.07 -2.42 5.46
N LEU A 45 -7.04 -3.11 4.95
CA LEU A 45 -5.63 -2.75 5.09
C LEU A 45 -5.15 -1.87 3.95
N VAL A 46 -5.99 -1.60 2.95
CA VAL A 46 -5.73 -0.58 1.92
C VAL A 46 -6.54 0.66 2.28
N LYS A 47 -5.85 1.79 2.44
CA LYS A 47 -6.47 3.09 2.74
C LYS A 47 -6.20 4.04 1.58
N ARG A 48 -7.13 4.95 1.32
CA ARG A 48 -6.94 6.13 0.46
C ARG A 48 -7.53 7.33 1.18
N ASN A 49 -6.74 8.39 1.33
CA ASN A 49 -7.17 9.62 2.02
C ASN A 49 -7.78 9.36 3.41
N GLY A 50 -7.22 8.40 4.16
CA GLY A 50 -7.69 8.07 5.51
C GLY A 50 -8.95 7.20 5.58
N ARG A 51 -9.57 6.86 4.44
CA ARG A 51 -10.70 5.92 4.36
C ARG A 51 -10.21 4.56 3.90
N VAL A 52 -10.76 3.50 4.49
CA VAL A 52 -10.61 2.14 3.97
C VAL A 52 -11.33 2.08 2.63
N ILE A 53 -10.68 1.52 1.62
CA ILE A 53 -11.34 1.22 0.35
C ILE A 53 -12.01 -0.14 0.54
N GLU A 54 -13.33 -0.23 0.38
CA GLU A 54 -14.09 -1.48 0.29
C GLU A 54 -14.35 -1.86 -1.16
#